data_AF-A0A8J2U5U7-F1
#
_entry.id   AF-A0A8J2U5U7-F1
#
_cell.length_a   1.000
_cell.length_b   1.000
_cell.length_c   1.000
_cell.angle_alpha   90.00
_cell.angle_beta   90.00
_cell.angle_gamma   90.00
#
_symmetry.space_group_name_H-M   'P 1'
#
loop_
_entity.id
_entity.type
_entity.pdbx_description
1 polymer ?
#
loop_
_entity_poly.entity_id
_entity_poly.type
_entity_poly.pdbx_seq_one_letter_code
_entity_poly.pdbx_strand_id
1 'polypeptide(L)'
;MIFHDCRLQANPSHTGLVDLATSYQPQVLRRLVLYHYLNQSEYQALSAAGYKVAQVGSSYALDSTVTKLANPTDNELICHYPSIN
;
A
#
# COMPACT_ATOMS: atom_id res chain seq x y z
N MET A 1 7.65 4.68 0.11
CA MET A 1 6.21 4.89 -0.11
C MET A 1 5.57 3.54 -0.40
N ILE A 2 4.31 3.31 -0.04
CA ILE A 2 3.63 2.02 -0.20
C ILE A 2 2.26 2.32 -0.84
N PHE A 3 1.97 1.72 -1.99
CA PHE A 3 0.64 1.81 -2.59
C PHE A 3 -0.24 0.68 -2.03
N HIS A 4 -1.48 0.99 -1.66
CA HIS A 4 -2.40 0.01 -1.12
C HIS A 4 -3.79 0.18 -1.74
N ASP A 5 -4.35 -0.93 -2.21
CA ASP A 5 -5.73 -0.98 -2.68
C ASP A 5 -6.65 -0.93 -1.47
N CYS A 6 -7.42 0.15 -1.34
CA CYS A 6 -8.35 0.33 -0.23
C CYS A 6 -9.60 1.04 -0.71
N ARG A 7 -10.75 0.47 -0.32
CA ARG A 7 -12.04 1.12 -0.48
C ARG A 7 -12.47 1.79 0.81
N LEU A 8 -13.35 2.78 0.70
CA LEU A 8 -13.93 3.43 1.87
C LEU A 8 -14.71 2.43 2.73
N GLN A 9 -15.48 1.55 2.09
CA GLN A 9 -16.18 0.44 2.74
C GLN A 9 -15.50 -0.88 2.42
N ALA A 10 -15.30 -1.70 3.45
CA ALA A 10 -14.81 -3.06 3.28
C ALA A 10 -15.78 -3.87 2.42
N ASN A 11 -15.25 -4.76 1.60
CA ASN A 11 -16.02 -5.79 0.95
C ASN A 11 -15.20 -7.10 0.97
N PRO A 12 -15.78 -8.25 0.62
CA PRO A 12 -15.09 -9.54 0.69
C PRO A 12 -13.75 -9.61 -0.09
N SER A 13 -13.52 -8.68 -1.01
CA SER A 13 -12.32 -8.61 -1.85
C SER A 13 -11.38 -7.45 -1.53
N HIS A 14 -11.81 -6.47 -0.70
CA HIS A 14 -11.06 -5.25 -0.42
C HIS A 14 -11.11 -4.85 1.05
N THR A 15 -9.93 -4.56 1.60
CA THR A 15 -9.72 -3.98 2.93
C THR A 15 -10.38 -2.61 3.02
N GLY A 16 -11.24 -2.42 4.02
CA GLY A 16 -11.85 -1.12 4.30
C GLY A 16 -10.90 -0.18 5.03
N LEU A 17 -11.22 1.12 5.03
CA LEU A 17 -10.43 2.13 5.73
C LEU A 17 -10.23 1.83 7.23
N VAL A 18 -11.26 1.27 7.87
CA VAL A 18 -11.23 0.88 9.29
C VAL A 18 -10.25 -0.27 9.54
N ASP A 19 -10.18 -1.21 8.59
CA ASP A 19 -9.32 -2.38 8.69
C ASP A 19 -7.84 -2.00 8.54
N LEU A 20 -7.52 -0.94 7.80
CA LEU A 20 -6.15 -0.43 7.72
C LEU A 20 -5.63 0.06 9.08
N ALA A 21 -6.45 0.82 9.78
CA ALA A 21 -6.08 1.40 11.07
C ALA A 21 -5.77 0.36 12.14
N THR A 22 -6.44 -0.81 12.07
CA THR A 22 -6.21 -1.93 12.99
C THR A 22 -5.11 -2.87 12.53
N SER A 23 -4.92 -3.03 11.21
CA SER A 23 -3.96 -4.00 10.65
C SER A 23 -2.52 -3.50 10.61
N TYR A 24 -2.31 -2.19 10.59
CA TYR A 24 -0.98 -1.61 10.39
C TYR A 24 -0.57 -0.66 11.51
N GLN A 25 0.72 -0.71 11.84
CA GLN A 25 1.32 0.26 12.77
C GLN A 25 1.29 1.68 12.16
N PRO A 26 1.18 2.75 12.98
CA PRO A 26 1.09 4.13 12.51
C PRO A 26 2.23 4.58 11.58
N GLN A 27 3.41 3.98 11.72
CA GLN A 27 4.57 4.27 10.87
C GLN A 27 4.37 3.76 9.43
N VAL A 28 3.66 2.65 9.27
CA VAL A 28 3.30 2.08 7.95
C VAL A 28 2.17 2.91 7.34
N LEU A 29 1.14 3.24 8.13
CA LEU A 29 0.00 4.05 7.69
C LEU A 29 0.43 5.39 7.06
N ARG A 30 1.42 6.08 7.65
CA ARG A 30 1.97 7.35 7.12
C ARG A 30 2.66 7.23 5.76
N ARG A 31 3.07 6.01 5.36
CA ARG A 31 3.73 5.73 4.08
C ARG A 31 2.75 5.24 3.01
N LEU A 32 1.51 4.95 3.39
CA LEU A 32 0.48 4.48 2.48
C LEU A 32 0.03 5.59 1.53
N VAL A 33 -0.15 5.20 0.27
CA VAL A 33 -0.87 5.94 -0.76
C VAL A 33 -2.00 5.04 -1.21
N LEU A 34 -3.23 5.42 -0.86
CA LEU A 34 -4.42 4.65 -1.16
C LEU A 34 -4.85 4.91 -2.60
N TYR A 35 -5.24 3.85 -3.29
CA TYR A 35 -5.89 3.93 -4.59
C TYR A 35 -7.10 2.99 -4.58
N HIS A 36 -7.93 3.08 -5.63
CA HIS A 36 -9.15 2.27 -5.80
C HIS A 36 -10.44 2.83 -5.15
N TYR A 37 -10.61 4.16 -5.18
CA TYR A 37 -11.90 4.80 -4.90
C TYR A 37 -12.84 4.74 -6.12
N LEU A 38 -14.14 4.61 -5.88
CA LEU A 38 -15.17 4.54 -6.92
C LEU A 38 -15.49 5.91 -7.54
N ASN A 39 -15.42 6.97 -6.74
CA ASN A 39 -15.87 8.31 -7.13
C ASN A 39 -15.18 9.41 -6.31
N GLN A 40 -15.45 10.67 -6.68
CA GLN A 40 -14.86 11.84 -6.03
C GLN A 40 -15.24 11.97 -4.54
N SER A 41 -16.41 11.49 -4.13
CA SER A 41 -16.86 11.53 -2.73
C SER A 41 -16.01 10.60 -1.86
N GLU A 42 -15.72 9.40 -2.35
CA GLU A 42 -14.80 8.47 -1.66
C GLU A 42 -13.37 9.01 -1.60
N TYR A 43 -12.90 9.65 -2.67
CA TYR A 43 -11.61 10.35 -2.65
C TYR A 43 -11.56 11.39 -1.52
N GLN A 44 -12.59 12.21 -1.39
CA GLN A 44 -12.68 13.24 -0.34
C GLN A 44 -12.73 12.62 1.05
N ALA A 45 -13.49 11.54 1.24
CA ALA A 45 -13.58 10.86 2.52
C ALA A 45 -12.22 10.26 2.96
N LEU A 46 -11.52 9.59 2.04
CA LEU A 46 -10.19 9.03 2.31
C LEU A 46 -9.16 10.13 2.61
N SER A 47 -9.21 11.24 1.86
CA SER A 47 -8.31 12.38 2.08
C SER A 47 -8.61 13.10 3.40
N ALA A 48 -9.89 13.29 3.74
CA ALA A 48 -10.33 13.89 5.01
C ALA A 48 -9.94 13.01 6.22
N ALA A 49 -9.86 11.70 6.05
CA ALA A 49 -9.34 10.77 7.05
C ALA A 49 -7.81 10.84 7.24
N GLY A 50 -7.10 11.70 6.49
CA GLY A 50 -5.68 11.97 6.66
C GLY A 50 -4.75 11.06 5.83
N TYR A 51 -5.29 10.26 4.91
CA TYR A 51 -4.50 9.41 4.03
C TYR A 51 -4.10 10.14 2.76
N LYS A 52 -2.94 9.75 2.20
CA LYS A 52 -2.56 10.14 0.84
C LYS A 52 -3.37 9.30 -0.13
N VAL A 53 -4.05 9.93 -1.09
CA VAL A 53 -4.86 9.24 -2.09
C VAL A 53 -4.30 9.54 -3.47
N ALA A 54 -4.07 8.49 -4.27
CA ALA A 54 -3.52 8.65 -5.61
C ALA A 54 -4.53 9.31 -6.56
N GLN A 55 -4.09 10.25 -7.39
CA GLN A 55 -4.93 10.83 -8.44
C GLN A 55 -4.49 10.34 -9.82
N VAL A 56 -5.45 10.26 -10.74
CA VAL A 56 -5.18 9.96 -12.15
C VAL A 56 -4.19 10.98 -12.71
N GLY A 57 -3.14 10.51 -13.38
CA GLY A 57 -2.09 11.36 -13.94
C GLY A 57 -1.02 11.81 -12.95
N SER A 58 -1.10 11.41 -11.67
CA SER A 58 -0.04 11.69 -10.70
C SER A 58 1.18 10.79 -10.92
N SER A 59 2.37 11.41 -10.88
CA SER A 59 3.65 10.72 -10.87
C SER A 59 4.27 10.78 -9.48
N TYR A 60 4.77 9.64 -9.00
CA TYR A 60 5.39 9.56 -7.69
C TYR A 60 6.85 9.12 -7.81
N ALA A 61 7.75 9.91 -7.23
CA ALA A 61 9.15 9.52 -7.12
C ALA A 61 9.29 8.35 -6.13
N LEU A 62 9.94 7.28 -6.58
CA LEU A 62 10.39 6.22 -5.69
C LEU A 62 11.78 6.60 -5.20
N ASP A 63 11.96 6.71 -3.88
CA ASP A 63 13.28 6.86 -3.29
C ASP A 63 14.14 5.67 -3.72
N SER A 64 15.20 5.97 -4.48
CA SER A 64 16.17 5.01 -4.98
C SER A 64 17.29 4.73 -3.98
N THR A 65 17.09 5.03 -2.69
CA THR A 65 17.96 4.55 -1.60
C THR A 65 17.77 3.04 -1.43
N VAL A 66 18.19 2.30 -2.45
CA VAL A 66 18.64 0.93 -2.29
C VAL A 66 19.94 1.07 -1.49
N THR A 67 19.88 0.82 -0.19
CA THR A 67 21.10 0.36 0.47
C THR A 67 21.40 -0.96 -0.21
N LYS A 68 22.31 -0.92 -1.18
CA LYS A 68 22.84 -2.13 -1.80
C LYS A 68 23.40 -2.94 -0.64
N LEU A 69 22.73 -4.03 -0.27
CA LEU A 69 23.31 -5.03 0.62
C LEU A 69 24.64 -5.39 -0.03
N ALA A 70 25.73 -5.07 0.64
CA ALA A 70 27.06 -5.34 0.16
C ALA A 70 27.29 -6.86 0.21
N ASN A 71 26.90 -7.60 -0.83
CA ASN A 71 27.75 -8.50 -1.61
C ASN A 71 26.92 -9.42 -2.54
N PRO A 72 27.36 -9.61 -3.80
CA PRO A 72 26.79 -10.59 -4.72
C PRO A 72 27.50 -11.94 -4.57
N THR A 73 27.25 -12.66 -3.48
CA THR A 73 27.75 -14.04 -3.35
C THR A 73 26.91 -15.01 -2.52
N ASP A 74 25.65 -14.69 -2.21
CA ASP A 74 24.72 -15.72 -1.73
C ASP A 74 23.56 -15.92 -2.71
N ASN A 75 23.49 -17.16 -3.19
CA ASN A 75 22.54 -17.69 -4.14
C ASN A 75 21.09 -17.50 -3.70
N GLU A 76 20.22 -17.27 -4.69
CA GLU A 76 18.81 -17.67 -4.69
C GLU A 76 17.95 -17.23 -3.49
N LEU A 77 17.44 -16.00 -3.55
CA LEU A 77 16.13 -15.70 -2.96
C LEU A 77 15.03 -16.32 -3.86
N ILE A 78 14.92 -17.65 -3.84
CA ILE A 78 13.72 -18.32 -4.32
C ILE A 78 12.63 -18.03 -3.29
N CYS A 79 11.64 -17.23 -3.66
CA CYS A 79 10.37 -17.19 -2.95
C CYS A 79 9.71 -18.57 -3.07
N HIS A 80 10.01 -19.48 -2.15
CA HIS A 80 9.29 -20.74 -1.98
C HIS A 80 7.87 -20.43 -1.50
N TYR A 81 6.90 -20.54 -2.40
CA TYR A 81 5.49 -20.70 -2.01
C TYR A 81 5.29 -22.18 -1.63
N PRO A 82 4.88 -22.51 -0.40
CA PRO A 82 4.48 -23.88 -0.10
C PRO A 82 3.16 -24.15 -0.83
N SER A 83 3.20 -25.05 -1.81
CA SER A 83 1.99 -25.66 -2.37
C SER A 83 1.26 -26.39 -1.24
N ILE A 84 0.07 -25.90 -0.89
CA ILE A 84 -0.88 -26.65 -0.06
C ILE A 84 -1.42 -27.83 -0.88
N ASN A 85 -1.33 -29.02 -0.29
CA ASN A 85 -1.78 -30.30 -0.83
C ASN A 85 -3.28 -30.49 -0.61
#